data_AF-A0A3D3VZG0-F1
#
_entry.id   AF-A0A3D3VZG0-F1
#
_cell.length_a   1.000
_cell.length_b   1.000
_cell.length_c   1.000
_cell.angle_alpha   90.00
_cell.angle_beta   90.00
_cell.angle_gamma   90.00
#
_symmetry.space_group_name_H-M   'P 1'
#
loop_
_entity.id
_entity.type
_entity.pdbx_description
1 polymer ?
#
loop_
_entity_poly.entity_id
_entity_poly.type
_entity_poly.pdbx_seq_one_letter_code
_entity_poly.pdbx_strand_id
1 'polypeptide(L)' 'MIQMQTLLDVADNSGAKSARCIKVLGGTRRRYAGLGD' A
#
# COMPACT_ATOMS: atom_id res chain seq x y z
N MET A 1 5.50 4.85 5.52
CA MET A 1 5.91 3.44 5.72
C MET A 1 4.66 2.60 5.67
N ILE A 2 4.49 1.78 4.64
CA ILE A 2 3.29 0.96 4.42
C ILE A 2 3.66 -0.51 4.61
N GLN A 3 2.86 -1.27 5.34
CA GLN A 3 3.04 -2.72 5.50
C GLN A 3 1.76 -3.47 5.14
N MET A 4 1.82 -4.81 5.12
CA MET A 4 0.64 -5.65 4.96
C MET A 4 -0.47 -5.23 5.95
N GLN A 5 -1.70 -5.24 5.45
CA GLN A 5 -2.94 -4.88 6.16
C GLN A 5 -3.07 -3.41 6.58
N THR A 6 -2.15 -2.52 6.16
CA THR A 6 -2.32 -1.07 6.32
C THR A 6 -3.52 -0.59 5.49
N LEU A 7 -4.41 0.18 6.11
CA LEU A 7 -5.47 0.92 5.42
C LEU A 7 -4.93 2.29 4.98
N LEU A 8 -5.25 2.69 3.76
CA LEU A 8 -4.82 3.93 3.14
C LEU A 8 -6.02 4.63 2.51
N ASP A 9 -6.04 5.96 2.56
CA ASP A 9 -6.98 6.75 1.80
C ASP A 9 -6.56 6.83 0.34
N VAL A 10 -7.52 6.72 -0.56
CA VAL A 10 -7.28 6.81 -2.01
C VAL A 10 -7.37 8.27 -2.42
N ALA A 11 -6.30 8.79 -3.00
CA ALA A 11 -6.17 10.18 -3.44
C ALA A 11 -6.25 10.31 -4.97
N ASP A 12 -7.21 9.61 -5.59
CA ASP A 12 -7.48 9.69 -7.03
C ASP A 12 -9.00 9.79 -7.30
N ASN A 13 -9.37 9.82 -8.58
CA ASN A 13 -10.76 9.91 -9.03
C ASN A 13 -11.34 8.56 -9.47
N SER A 14 -10.82 7.43 -8.99
CA SER A 14 -11.29 6.07 -9.32
C SER A 14 -12.63 5.70 -8.68
N GLY A 15 -13.08 6.47 -7.69
CA GLY A 15 -14.30 6.19 -6.90
C GLY A 15 -14.06 5.33 -5.66
N ALA A 16 -12.85 4.79 -5.46
CA ALA A 16 -12.46 4.17 -4.20
C ALA A 16 -12.21 5.23 -3.12
N LYS A 17 -12.61 4.94 -1.87
CA LYS A 17 -12.34 5.81 -0.71
C LYS A 17 -11.11 5.36 0.08
N SER A 18 -10.97 4.05 0.25
CA SER A 18 -9.91 3.44 1.03
C SER A 18 -9.43 2.15 0.38
N ALA A 19 -8.14 1.86 0.52
CA ALA A 19 -7.51 0.62 0.07
C ALA A 19 -6.75 -0.05 1.22
N ARG A 20 -6.57 -1.38 1.15
CA ARG A 20 -5.76 -2.13 2.11
C ARG A 20 -4.56 -2.75 1.39
N CYS A 21 -3.36 -2.57 1.93
CA CYS A 21 -2.17 -3.25 1.42
C CYS A 21 -2.26 -4.76 1.67
N ILE A 22 -2.21 -5.58 0.61
CA ILE A 22 -2.23 -7.04 0.72
C ILE A 22 -0.80 -7.61 0.73
N LYS A 23 0.13 -6.95 0.03
CA LYS A 23 1.53 -7.35 -0.08
C LYS A 23 2.40 -6.16 -0.47
N VAL A 24 3.60 -6.06 0.10
CA VAL A 24 4.66 -5.15 -0.36
C VAL A 24 5.48 -5.87 -1.43
N LEU A 25 5.58 -5.29 -2.63
CA LEU A 25 6.28 -5.90 -3.78
C LEU A 25 7.76 -5.55 -3.81
N GLY A 26 8.56 -6.28 -4.61
CA GLY A 26 9.98 -5.98 -4.80
C GLY A 26 10.96 -6.86 -4.02
N GLY A 27 10.64 -8.14 -3.79
CA GLY A 27 11.59 -9.15 -3.30
C GLY A 27 11.10 -10.02 -2.14
N THR A 28 11.93 -10.96 -1.73
CA THR A 28 11.66 -11.88 -0.61
C THR A 28 11.84 -11.15 0.73
N ARG A 29 10.96 -11.39 1.71
CA ARG A 29 11.01 -10.83 3.08
C ARG A 29 10.95 -9.28 3.18
N ARG A 30 10.50 -8.59 2.13
CA ARG A 30 10.26 -7.14 2.21
C ARG A 30 9.08 -6.85 3.13
N ARG A 31 9.29 -5.96 4.12
CA ARG A 31 8.30 -5.67 5.17
C ARG A 31 7.58 -4.34 4.99
N TYR A 32 8.23 -3.37 4.36
CA TYR A 32 7.75 -1.99 4.28
C TYR A 32 7.93 -1.39 2.89
N ALA A 33 6.96 -0.58 2.49
CA ALA A 33 7.00 0.30 1.34
C ALA A 33 7.15 1.77 1.73
N GLY A 34 7.84 2.52 0.88
CA GLY A 34 8.05 3.97 0.95
C GLY A 34 7.19 4.75 -0.05
N LEU A 35 7.52 6.02 -0.25
CA LEU A 35 6.92 6.83 -1.31
C LEU A 35 7.51 6.41 -2.67
N GLY A 36 6.65 6.17 -3.67
CA GLY A 36 7.07 5.73 -5.01
C GLY A 36 7.33 4.22 -5.14
N ASP A 37 7.04 3.47 -4.08
CA ASP A 37 7.27 2.03 -3.94
C ASP A 37 5.96 1.23 -4.11
#